data_AF-A0A2D9B5J7-F1
#
_entry.id   AF-A0A2D9B5J7-F1
#
_cell.length_a   1.000
_cell.length_b   1.000
_cell.length_c   1.000
_cell.angle_alpha   90.00
_cell.angle_beta   90.00
_cell.angle_gamma   90.00
#
_symmetry.space_group_name_H-M   'P 1'
#
loop_
_entity.id
_entity.type
_entity.pdbx_description
1 polymer ?
#
loop_
_entity_poly.entity_id
_entity_poly.type
_entity_poly.pdbx_seq_one_letter_code
_entity_poly.pdbx_strand_id
1 'polypeptide(L)'
;MKSNYFAFFIVTVCCFGFVNAQVGINTTSPSAGSILDVESSDKGVLIPRVNIANLATIAPITGGSTESLLVYNTNTTTGPGFFYWDGTVWVAIDGGRDWKLEGNNGTTPGTGAGQHFVGTNDAQDLVVATNSNERFRVTSDGRILATQLGSAATPLFAWAGDTDKGFYSSGADELGFVTNGTERFRIPNANQVHAMANGANGNPFYSWNNDTDLGIWRSTADRLNISAGGREMVEFNESGANSEVVFNDGGTDTDFRVETSGQANMIYVDGSNNIVGVGTNTPNGLLDLSSSTMGMIPPRVALTSTLTEAPVVNPQGGSLLAGTCVYNTATAGT
;
A
#
# COMPACT_ATOMS: atom_id res chain seq x y z
N MET A 1 -78.64 31.53 -66.55
CA MET A 1 -78.21 30.70 -65.40
C MET A 1 -77.42 29.51 -65.93
N LYS A 2 -76.39 29.05 -65.20
CA LYS A 2 -75.47 27.92 -65.49
C LYS A 2 -74.08 28.29 -66.04
N SER A 3 -73.41 29.23 -65.39
CA SER A 3 -71.96 29.18 -65.16
C SER A 3 -71.80 29.23 -63.64
N ASN A 4 -71.04 28.30 -63.03
CA ASN A 4 -70.50 28.31 -61.64
C ASN A 4 -70.23 26.91 -61.06
N TYR A 5 -70.61 25.81 -61.71
CA TYR A 5 -70.42 24.46 -61.12
C TYR A 5 -68.97 23.93 -61.22
N PHE A 6 -68.15 24.43 -62.14
CA PHE A 6 -66.77 23.93 -62.34
C PHE A 6 -65.78 24.48 -61.30
N ALA A 7 -65.95 25.74 -60.86
CA ALA A 7 -65.15 26.33 -59.79
C ALA A 7 -65.46 25.70 -58.42
N PHE A 8 -66.72 25.29 -58.20
CA PHE A 8 -67.12 24.60 -56.98
C PHE A 8 -66.52 23.18 -56.89
N PHE A 9 -66.34 22.50 -58.03
CA PHE A 9 -65.78 21.14 -58.07
C PHE A 9 -64.27 21.10 -57.78
N ILE A 10 -63.51 22.13 -58.21
CA ILE A 10 -62.05 22.21 -57.98
C ILE A 10 -61.70 22.65 -56.55
N VAL A 11 -62.52 23.48 -55.91
CA VAL A 11 -62.29 23.90 -54.50
C VAL A 11 -62.60 22.76 -53.51
N THR A 12 -63.51 21.84 -53.84
CA THR A 12 -63.87 20.71 -52.96
C THR A 12 -62.84 19.58 -52.97
N VAL A 13 -62.02 19.44 -54.02
CA VAL A 13 -61.04 18.32 -54.16
C VAL A 13 -59.67 18.63 -53.55
N CYS A 14 -59.36 19.88 -53.20
CA CYS A 14 -58.06 20.27 -52.61
C CYS A 14 -57.99 20.21 -51.07
N CYS A 15 -59.03 19.74 -50.37
CA CYS A 15 -59.08 19.75 -48.90
C CYS A 15 -58.86 18.37 -48.24
N PHE A 16 -58.28 17.39 -48.94
CA PHE A 16 -57.86 16.14 -48.31
C PHE A 16 -56.52 16.34 -47.58
N GLY A 17 -56.59 16.94 -46.38
CA GLY A 17 -55.48 16.87 -45.45
C GLY A 17 -55.21 15.42 -45.05
N PHE A 18 -53.95 15.02 -45.01
CA PHE A 18 -53.54 13.73 -44.47
C PHE A 18 -54.07 13.58 -43.03
N VAL A 19 -54.94 12.60 -42.78
CA VAL A 19 -55.39 12.29 -41.43
C VAL A 19 -54.37 11.34 -40.82
N ASN A 20 -53.60 11.80 -39.83
CA ASN A 20 -52.66 10.95 -39.12
C ASN A 20 -53.43 9.94 -38.25
N ALA A 21 -53.05 8.65 -38.31
CA ALA A 21 -53.73 7.54 -37.61
C ALA A 21 -53.35 7.41 -36.11
N GLN A 22 -52.87 8.48 -35.50
CA GLN A 22 -52.43 8.52 -34.10
C GLN A 22 -53.58 8.84 -33.15
N VAL A 23 -53.62 8.16 -32.02
CA VAL A 23 -54.62 8.35 -30.96
C VAL A 23 -54.07 9.34 -29.94
N GLY A 24 -54.65 10.53 -29.88
CA GLY A 24 -54.44 11.48 -28.79
C GLY A 24 -55.51 11.32 -27.71
N ILE A 25 -55.10 11.20 -26.45
CA ILE A 25 -56.00 11.29 -25.29
C ILE A 25 -55.62 12.54 -24.50
N ASN A 26 -56.57 13.47 -24.41
CA ASN A 26 -56.40 14.76 -23.73
C ASN A 26 -55.30 15.67 -24.33
N THR A 27 -54.90 15.42 -25.59
CA THR A 27 -54.07 16.30 -26.41
C THR A 27 -54.62 16.35 -27.83
N THR A 28 -54.53 17.52 -28.48
CA THR A 28 -54.97 17.73 -29.87
C THR A 28 -53.81 17.68 -30.87
N SER A 29 -52.58 17.63 -30.37
CA SER A 29 -51.37 17.48 -31.19
C SER A 29 -50.51 16.36 -30.62
N PRO A 30 -50.90 15.08 -30.81
CA PRO A 30 -50.09 13.94 -30.40
C PRO A 30 -48.69 14.04 -31.01
N SER A 31 -47.67 13.70 -30.23
CA SER A 31 -46.29 13.65 -30.66
C SER A 31 -46.15 12.78 -31.92
N ALA A 32 -45.44 13.27 -32.93
CA ALA A 32 -45.32 12.59 -34.22
C ALA A 32 -44.66 11.19 -34.13
N GLY A 33 -43.98 10.90 -33.01
CA GLY A 33 -43.36 9.60 -32.74
C GLY A 33 -44.27 8.59 -32.03
N SER A 34 -45.52 8.93 -31.69
CA SER A 34 -46.42 8.04 -30.93
C SER A 34 -47.67 7.67 -31.72
N ILE A 35 -48.05 6.39 -31.64
CA ILE A 35 -49.36 5.92 -32.12
C ILE A 35 -50.46 6.19 -31.07
N LEU A 36 -50.07 6.30 -29.80
CA LEU A 36 -50.91 6.67 -28.67
C LEU A 36 -50.15 7.71 -27.83
N ASP A 37 -50.70 8.91 -27.71
CA ASP A 37 -50.21 9.98 -26.84
C ASP A 37 -51.26 10.30 -25.79
N VAL A 38 -50.87 10.28 -24.51
CA VAL A 38 -51.79 10.51 -23.39
C VAL A 38 -51.18 11.59 -22.51
N GLU A 39 -51.81 12.77 -22.49
CA GLU A 39 -51.31 13.91 -21.75
C GLU A 39 -52.16 14.18 -20.50
N SER A 40 -51.54 14.29 -19.34
CA SER A 40 -52.20 14.74 -18.12
C SER A 40 -51.17 15.33 -17.16
N SER A 41 -51.56 16.38 -16.43
CA SER A 41 -50.75 16.98 -15.38
C SER A 41 -50.89 16.27 -14.03
N ASP A 42 -51.93 15.43 -13.85
CA ASP A 42 -52.29 14.86 -12.54
C ASP A 42 -52.82 13.42 -12.58
N LYS A 43 -52.91 12.78 -13.76
CA LYS A 43 -53.32 11.38 -13.94
C LYS A 43 -52.24 10.58 -14.67
N GLY A 44 -52.20 9.27 -14.40
CA GLY A 44 -51.38 8.30 -15.13
C GLY A 44 -52.22 7.36 -15.97
N VAL A 45 -51.55 6.49 -16.74
CA VAL A 45 -52.18 5.42 -17.51
C VAL A 45 -52.20 4.13 -16.69
N LEU A 46 -53.37 3.54 -16.51
CA LEU A 46 -53.48 2.21 -15.91
C LEU A 46 -53.17 1.15 -16.97
N ILE A 47 -51.98 0.55 -16.86
CA ILE A 47 -51.59 -0.62 -17.65
C ILE A 47 -52.33 -1.87 -17.14
N PRO A 48 -52.70 -2.84 -18.02
CA PRO A 48 -53.37 -4.06 -17.61
C PRO A 48 -52.67 -4.76 -16.44
N ARG A 49 -53.42 -4.98 -15.35
CA ARG A 49 -52.94 -5.67 -14.15
C ARG A 49 -53.31 -7.15 -14.24
N VAL A 50 -52.32 -8.02 -14.28
CA VAL A 50 -52.51 -9.47 -14.47
C VAL A 50 -51.72 -10.28 -13.45
N ASN A 51 -52.26 -11.43 -13.05
CA ASN A 51 -51.57 -12.34 -12.15
C ASN A 51 -50.75 -13.35 -12.98
N ILE A 52 -49.43 -13.16 -13.05
CA ILE A 52 -48.53 -14.01 -13.83
C ILE A 52 -47.92 -15.08 -12.91
N ALA A 53 -48.51 -16.28 -12.91
CA ALA A 53 -48.05 -17.37 -12.05
C ALA A 53 -46.73 -18.02 -12.53
N ASN A 54 -46.41 -17.93 -13.81
CA ASN A 54 -45.19 -18.48 -14.40
C ASN A 54 -44.62 -17.51 -15.43
N LEU A 55 -43.45 -16.93 -15.15
CA LEU A 55 -42.79 -15.96 -16.04
C LEU A 55 -42.32 -16.60 -17.36
N ALA A 56 -42.21 -17.93 -17.45
CA ALA A 56 -41.78 -18.62 -18.67
C ALA A 56 -42.92 -18.90 -19.67
N THR A 57 -44.14 -18.39 -19.42
CA THR A 57 -45.30 -18.62 -20.29
C THR A 57 -46.11 -17.36 -20.49
N ILE A 58 -46.71 -17.18 -21.68
CA ILE A 58 -47.57 -16.03 -22.03
C ILE A 58 -48.81 -15.90 -21.13
N ALA A 59 -49.27 -17.01 -20.54
CA ALA A 59 -50.43 -17.02 -19.65
C ALA A 59 -50.27 -16.00 -18.50
N PRO A 60 -51.34 -15.27 -18.13
CA PRO A 60 -52.75 -15.49 -18.47
C PRO A 60 -53.22 -14.78 -19.76
N ILE A 61 -52.32 -14.11 -20.49
CA ILE A 61 -52.70 -13.43 -21.72
C ILE A 61 -53.05 -14.47 -22.79
N THR A 62 -54.15 -14.25 -23.49
CA THR A 62 -54.68 -15.13 -24.54
C THR A 62 -54.77 -14.37 -25.87
N GLY A 63 -54.86 -15.10 -26.99
CA GLY A 63 -54.99 -14.49 -28.33
C GLY A 63 -53.70 -14.37 -29.13
N GLY A 64 -52.59 -14.95 -28.66
CA GLY A 64 -51.31 -15.01 -29.37
C GLY A 64 -50.12 -14.73 -28.45
N SER A 65 -48.91 -14.76 -29.01
CA SER A 65 -47.64 -14.47 -28.32
C SER A 65 -46.98 -13.21 -28.87
N THR A 66 -47.77 -12.14 -29.04
CA THR A 66 -47.26 -10.87 -29.56
C THR A 66 -46.20 -10.32 -28.59
N GLU A 67 -45.01 -10.07 -29.11
CA GLU A 67 -43.91 -9.44 -28.36
C GLU A 67 -44.26 -8.00 -27.98
N SER A 68 -43.59 -7.47 -26.95
CA SER A 68 -43.74 -6.09 -26.46
C SER A 68 -45.09 -5.75 -25.82
N LEU A 69 -45.85 -6.76 -25.39
CA LEU A 69 -47.01 -6.53 -24.53
C LEU A 69 -46.56 -6.07 -23.15
N LEU A 70 -47.06 -4.92 -22.67
CA LEU A 70 -46.76 -4.35 -21.36
C LEU A 70 -47.89 -4.63 -20.37
N VAL A 71 -47.55 -5.16 -19.20
CA VAL A 71 -48.49 -5.45 -18.12
C VAL A 71 -47.89 -5.09 -16.75
N TYR A 72 -48.76 -4.94 -15.75
CA TYR A 72 -48.35 -4.92 -14.35
C TYR A 72 -48.67 -6.28 -13.71
N ASN A 73 -47.65 -7.05 -13.36
CA ASN A 73 -47.78 -8.31 -12.62
C ASN A 73 -48.25 -8.03 -11.18
N THR A 74 -49.34 -8.66 -10.76
CA THR A 74 -49.85 -8.57 -9.38
C THR A 74 -49.45 -9.75 -8.50
N ASN A 75 -48.76 -10.75 -9.05
CA ASN A 75 -48.36 -11.93 -8.31
C ASN A 75 -47.17 -11.62 -7.37
N THR A 76 -47.35 -11.83 -6.07
CA THR A 76 -46.32 -11.54 -5.06
C THR A 76 -45.20 -12.57 -5.01
N THR A 77 -45.41 -13.77 -5.56
CA THR A 77 -44.42 -14.85 -5.60
C THR A 77 -43.47 -14.72 -6.80
N THR A 78 -43.98 -14.37 -7.97
CA THR A 78 -43.16 -14.14 -9.18
C THR A 78 -42.66 -12.70 -9.30
N GLY A 79 -42.95 -11.86 -8.30
CA GLY A 79 -42.49 -10.47 -8.22
C GLY A 79 -43.52 -9.50 -8.81
N PRO A 80 -44.16 -8.65 -8.00
CA PRO A 80 -45.08 -7.64 -8.51
C PRO A 80 -44.31 -6.50 -9.18
N GLY A 81 -44.85 -5.93 -10.26
CA GLY A 81 -44.20 -4.84 -10.99
C GLY A 81 -44.55 -4.80 -12.46
N PHE A 82 -43.88 -3.95 -13.24
CA PHE A 82 -44.06 -3.89 -14.68
C PHE A 82 -43.25 -4.97 -15.39
N PHE A 83 -43.91 -5.67 -16.33
CA PHE A 83 -43.31 -6.71 -17.15
C PHE A 83 -43.67 -6.47 -18.61
N TYR A 84 -42.74 -6.80 -19.50
CA TYR A 84 -43.03 -6.95 -20.92
C TYR A 84 -42.79 -8.39 -21.37
N TRP A 85 -43.52 -8.82 -22.38
CA TRP A 85 -43.29 -10.12 -23.03
C TRP A 85 -42.21 -9.97 -24.10
N ASP A 86 -41.11 -10.73 -24.00
CA ASP A 86 -40.01 -10.71 -24.98
C ASP A 86 -40.18 -11.72 -26.14
N GLY A 87 -41.36 -12.36 -26.21
CA GLY A 87 -41.62 -13.46 -27.14
C GLY A 87 -41.52 -14.85 -26.49
N THR A 88 -40.79 -14.98 -25.39
CA THR A 88 -40.48 -16.27 -24.72
C THR A 88 -40.74 -16.25 -23.21
N VAL A 89 -40.41 -15.17 -22.52
CA VAL A 89 -40.59 -14.99 -21.09
C VAL A 89 -41.10 -13.57 -20.76
N TRP A 90 -41.73 -13.45 -19.61
CA TRP A 90 -42.03 -12.15 -19.00
C TRP A 90 -40.76 -11.59 -18.38
N VAL A 91 -40.28 -10.47 -18.93
CA VAL A 91 -39.12 -9.74 -18.45
C VAL A 91 -39.60 -8.57 -17.60
N ALA A 92 -39.20 -8.56 -16.33
CA ALA A 92 -39.46 -7.44 -15.44
C ALA A 92 -38.64 -6.21 -15.87
N ILE A 93 -39.27 -5.05 -15.90
CA ILE A 93 -38.62 -3.79 -16.28
C ILE A 93 -37.68 -3.26 -15.20
N ASP A 94 -37.94 -3.60 -13.93
CA ASP A 94 -37.04 -3.33 -12.78
C ASP A 94 -36.68 -4.65 -12.08
N GLY A 95 -36.37 -5.69 -12.86
CA GLY A 95 -36.36 -7.10 -12.42
C GLY A 95 -35.38 -7.50 -11.32
N GLY A 96 -34.73 -6.56 -10.62
CA GLY A 96 -33.78 -6.86 -9.55
C GLY A 96 -32.55 -7.63 -10.04
N ARG A 97 -32.31 -7.65 -11.35
CA ARG A 97 -31.17 -8.30 -12.00
C ARG A 97 -29.94 -7.42 -12.05
N ASP A 98 -30.09 -6.14 -11.74
CA ASP A 98 -29.01 -5.17 -11.66
C ASP A 98 -28.58 -4.93 -10.21
N TRP A 99 -27.34 -4.48 -10.04
CA TRP A 99 -26.87 -3.99 -8.75
C TRP A 99 -27.36 -2.56 -8.52
N LYS A 100 -28.16 -2.34 -7.47
CA LYS A 100 -28.79 -1.04 -7.18
C LYS A 100 -27.83 -0.14 -6.39
N LEU A 101 -27.99 1.19 -6.51
CA LEU A 101 -27.16 2.20 -5.82
C LEU A 101 -27.20 2.07 -4.29
N GLU A 102 -28.36 1.71 -3.75
CA GLU A 102 -28.57 1.48 -2.32
C GLU A 102 -28.27 0.01 -1.91
N GLY A 103 -27.82 -0.81 -2.87
CA GLY A 103 -27.58 -2.24 -2.69
C GLY A 103 -28.80 -3.13 -2.93
N ASN A 104 -28.56 -4.44 -2.96
CA ASN A 104 -29.57 -5.47 -3.18
C ASN A 104 -29.78 -6.30 -1.90
N ASN A 105 -31.03 -6.46 -1.45
CA ASN A 105 -31.37 -7.36 -0.34
C ASN A 105 -31.60 -8.81 -0.85
N GLY A 106 -31.28 -9.81 -0.02
CA GLY A 106 -31.64 -11.21 -0.28
C GLY A 106 -30.79 -11.92 -1.34
N THR A 107 -29.54 -11.51 -1.53
CA THR A 107 -28.65 -12.16 -2.52
C THR A 107 -28.26 -13.59 -2.11
N THR A 108 -27.98 -14.45 -3.10
CA THR A 108 -27.30 -15.75 -2.90
C THR A 108 -25.87 -15.64 -3.43
N PRO A 109 -24.84 -15.36 -2.59
CA PRO A 109 -23.48 -15.10 -3.06
C PRO A 109 -22.86 -16.29 -3.81
N GLY A 110 -22.19 -16.03 -4.93
CA GLY A 110 -21.44 -17.00 -5.70
C GLY A 110 -21.50 -16.73 -7.21
N THR A 111 -20.80 -17.53 -8.02
CA THR A 111 -20.65 -17.34 -9.48
C THR A 111 -21.34 -18.43 -10.32
N GLY A 112 -21.99 -19.40 -9.67
CA GLY A 112 -22.75 -20.45 -10.32
C GLY A 112 -24.15 -20.02 -10.77
N ALA A 113 -24.87 -20.93 -11.43
CA ALA A 113 -26.24 -20.68 -11.87
C ALA A 113 -27.17 -20.33 -10.69
N GLY A 114 -27.90 -19.22 -10.81
CA GLY A 114 -28.80 -18.71 -9.77
C GLY A 114 -28.12 -18.02 -8.59
N GLN A 115 -26.81 -17.79 -8.66
CA GLN A 115 -26.05 -17.03 -7.66
C GLN A 115 -25.79 -15.60 -8.14
N HIS A 116 -25.49 -14.69 -7.21
CA HIS A 116 -25.39 -13.26 -7.46
C HIS A 116 -24.00 -12.75 -7.08
N PHE A 117 -23.43 -11.93 -7.97
CA PHE A 117 -22.14 -11.27 -7.79
C PHE A 117 -22.08 -9.97 -8.62
N VAL A 118 -21.16 -9.08 -8.27
CA VAL A 118 -20.78 -7.94 -9.09
C VAL A 118 -19.54 -8.35 -9.89
N GLY A 119 -19.64 -8.39 -11.21
CA GLY A 119 -18.53 -8.82 -12.07
C GLY A 119 -18.97 -9.25 -13.47
N THR A 120 -18.06 -9.94 -14.15
CA THR A 120 -18.23 -10.53 -15.48
C THR A 120 -18.42 -12.04 -15.36
N ASN A 121 -19.13 -12.66 -16.31
CA ASN A 121 -19.32 -14.12 -16.37
C ASN A 121 -18.47 -14.79 -17.47
N ASP A 122 -17.62 -14.02 -18.13
CA ASP A 122 -16.68 -14.43 -19.15
C ASP A 122 -15.24 -14.07 -18.73
N ALA A 123 -14.26 -14.33 -19.61
CA ALA A 123 -12.85 -14.06 -19.34
C ALA A 123 -12.48 -12.58 -19.60
N GLN A 124 -13.32 -11.65 -19.17
CA GLN A 124 -13.07 -10.21 -19.23
C GLN A 124 -12.88 -9.64 -17.83
N ASP A 125 -12.04 -8.62 -17.72
CA ASP A 125 -11.77 -7.93 -16.47
C ASP A 125 -12.99 -7.11 -16.00
N LEU A 126 -13.21 -7.01 -14.70
CA LEU A 126 -14.10 -6.01 -14.12
C LEU A 126 -13.31 -4.72 -13.86
N VAL A 127 -13.67 -3.65 -14.57
CA VAL A 127 -13.10 -2.31 -14.39
C VAL A 127 -14.01 -1.47 -13.50
N VAL A 128 -13.43 -0.83 -12.48
CA VAL A 128 -14.11 0.19 -11.69
C VAL A 128 -13.47 1.55 -11.95
N ALA A 129 -14.29 2.50 -12.40
CA ALA A 129 -13.85 3.78 -12.92
C ALA A 129 -14.67 4.94 -12.33
N THR A 130 -14.04 6.11 -12.22
CA THR A 130 -14.70 7.38 -11.92
C THR A 130 -14.22 8.46 -12.88
N ASN A 131 -15.12 9.33 -13.35
CA ASN A 131 -14.80 10.36 -14.34
C ASN A 131 -14.10 9.78 -15.59
N SER A 132 -14.59 8.64 -16.09
CA SER A 132 -13.99 7.89 -17.21
C SER A 132 -12.52 7.50 -17.03
N ASN A 133 -12.02 7.49 -15.79
CA ASN A 133 -10.69 7.03 -15.43
C ASN A 133 -10.80 5.76 -14.58
N GLU A 134 -10.10 4.72 -15.00
CA GLU A 134 -9.97 3.49 -14.23
C GLU A 134 -9.29 3.75 -12.86
N ARG A 135 -9.81 3.12 -11.81
CA ARG A 135 -9.31 3.25 -10.43
C ARG A 135 -8.76 1.95 -9.90
N PHE A 136 -9.52 0.87 -10.08
CA PHE A 136 -9.05 -0.49 -9.83
C PHE A 136 -9.68 -1.46 -10.82
N ARG A 137 -9.03 -2.61 -10.95
CA ARG A 137 -9.49 -3.70 -11.81
C ARG A 137 -9.37 -5.03 -11.12
N VAL A 138 -10.40 -5.85 -11.22
CA VAL A 138 -10.32 -7.28 -10.93
C VAL A 138 -10.09 -7.98 -12.26
N THR A 139 -8.91 -8.54 -12.45
CA THR A 139 -8.54 -9.17 -13.71
C THR A 139 -9.15 -10.57 -13.82
N SER A 140 -9.36 -11.04 -15.05
CA SER A 140 -9.85 -12.38 -15.32
C SER A 140 -8.90 -13.49 -14.83
N ASP A 141 -7.63 -13.16 -14.55
CA ASP A 141 -6.64 -14.05 -13.95
C ASP A 141 -6.56 -13.97 -12.41
N GLY A 142 -7.46 -13.21 -11.77
CA GLY A 142 -7.66 -13.21 -10.32
C GLY A 142 -6.85 -12.19 -9.53
N ARG A 143 -6.26 -11.18 -10.18
CA ARG A 143 -5.54 -10.09 -9.50
C ARG A 143 -6.45 -8.90 -9.23
N ILE A 144 -6.10 -8.13 -8.21
CA ILE A 144 -6.62 -6.77 -8.01
C ILE A 144 -5.51 -5.81 -8.43
N LEU A 145 -5.73 -5.09 -9.53
CA LEU A 145 -4.76 -4.15 -10.07
C LEU A 145 -5.06 -2.72 -9.62
N ALA A 146 -4.05 -2.16 -8.96
CA ALA A 146 -3.77 -0.74 -8.91
C ALA A 146 -3.48 -0.22 -10.32
N THR A 147 -4.14 0.87 -10.74
CA THR A 147 -3.97 1.41 -12.11
C THR A 147 -3.22 2.74 -12.15
N GLN A 148 -2.79 3.21 -10.98
CA GLN A 148 -1.99 4.43 -10.80
C GLN A 148 -0.93 4.15 -9.73
N LEU A 149 0.23 4.79 -9.84
CA LEU A 149 1.37 4.57 -8.92
C LEU A 149 1.10 5.17 -7.52
N GLY A 150 0.57 6.39 -7.47
CA GLY A 150 0.41 7.17 -6.25
C GLY A 150 1.65 8.00 -5.91
N SER A 151 1.63 8.68 -4.77
CA SER A 151 2.78 9.43 -4.22
C SER A 151 2.74 9.41 -2.69
N ALA A 152 3.78 9.93 -2.02
CA ALA A 152 3.71 10.08 -0.57
C ALA A 152 2.57 11.04 -0.13
N ALA A 153 2.32 12.12 -0.87
CA ALA A 153 1.21 13.03 -0.55
C ALA A 153 -0.18 12.43 -0.86
N THR A 154 -0.24 11.49 -1.80
CA THR A 154 -1.47 10.87 -2.28
C THR A 154 -1.24 9.37 -2.54
N PRO A 155 -1.07 8.55 -1.49
CA PRO A 155 -0.90 7.12 -1.67
C PRO A 155 -2.12 6.53 -2.36
N LEU A 156 -1.89 5.51 -3.19
CA LEU A 156 -2.98 4.88 -3.93
C LEU A 156 -4.00 4.24 -2.98
N PHE A 157 -3.50 3.50 -2.01
CA PHE A 157 -4.31 2.95 -0.93
C PHE A 157 -4.16 3.86 0.27
N ALA A 158 -5.25 4.54 0.63
CA ALA A 158 -5.30 5.49 1.73
C ALA A 158 -6.50 5.20 2.64
N TRP A 159 -6.51 5.81 3.83
CA TRP A 159 -7.63 5.68 4.76
C TRP A 159 -8.53 6.91 4.72
N ALA A 160 -9.84 6.69 4.86
CA ALA A 160 -10.79 7.78 4.98
C ALA A 160 -10.45 8.65 6.20
N GLY A 161 -10.37 9.97 6.01
CA GLY A 161 -9.98 10.92 7.05
C GLY A 161 -8.47 11.09 7.26
N ASP A 162 -7.64 10.26 6.62
CA ASP A 162 -6.17 10.32 6.69
C ASP A 162 -5.60 9.96 5.30
N THR A 163 -5.76 10.90 4.37
CA THR A 163 -5.52 10.66 2.94
C THR A 163 -4.05 10.62 2.56
N ASP A 164 -3.14 10.95 3.48
CA ASP A 164 -1.70 10.94 3.28
C ASP A 164 -1.00 9.79 4.04
N LYS A 165 -1.80 8.87 4.61
CA LYS A 165 -1.37 7.60 5.19
C LYS A 165 -1.77 6.48 4.25
N GLY A 166 -0.86 5.56 3.98
CA GLY A 166 -1.09 4.60 2.91
C GLY A 166 0.10 3.77 2.49
N PHE A 167 -0.08 3.14 1.33
CA PHE A 167 1.00 2.57 0.55
C PHE A 167 0.76 2.84 -0.93
N TYR A 168 1.86 2.90 -1.67
CA TYR A 168 1.88 3.30 -3.06
C TYR A 168 3.08 2.67 -3.76
N SER A 169 3.07 2.67 -5.09
CA SER A 169 4.23 2.29 -5.88
C SER A 169 4.93 3.58 -6.33
N SER A 170 6.22 3.75 -6.03
CA SER A 170 7.00 4.92 -6.44
C SER A 170 7.65 4.79 -7.82
N GLY A 171 7.61 3.59 -8.40
CA GLY A 171 8.28 3.22 -9.64
C GLY A 171 8.07 1.75 -9.95
N ALA A 172 8.65 1.27 -11.05
CA ALA A 172 8.59 -0.16 -11.41
C ALA A 172 9.21 -1.00 -10.30
N ASP A 173 8.47 -2.02 -9.84
CA ASP A 173 8.90 -2.97 -8.81
C ASP A 173 9.30 -2.31 -7.46
N GLU A 174 8.70 -1.16 -7.13
CA GLU A 174 8.89 -0.50 -5.83
C GLU A 174 7.57 -0.41 -5.04
N LEU A 175 7.67 -0.61 -3.73
CA LEU A 175 6.56 -0.43 -2.78
C LEU A 175 6.99 0.49 -1.63
N GLY A 176 6.28 1.61 -1.49
CA GLY A 176 6.48 2.61 -0.44
C GLY A 176 5.32 2.63 0.55
N PHE A 177 5.64 2.82 1.83
CA PHE A 177 4.69 3.00 2.93
C PHE A 177 4.81 4.41 3.48
N VAL A 178 3.67 5.05 3.72
CA VAL A 178 3.61 6.48 4.03
C VAL A 178 2.73 6.78 5.23
N THR A 179 3.16 7.77 6.02
CA THR A 179 2.38 8.39 7.08
C THR A 179 2.61 9.90 7.06
N ASN A 180 1.55 10.69 7.24
CA ASN A 180 1.62 12.16 7.27
C ASN A 180 2.36 12.71 6.04
N GLY A 181 2.06 12.16 4.86
CA GLY A 181 2.63 12.57 3.58
C GLY A 181 4.13 12.27 3.38
N THR A 182 4.76 11.53 4.29
CA THR A 182 6.20 11.24 4.28
C THR A 182 6.44 9.74 4.18
N GLU A 183 7.16 9.29 3.16
CA GLU A 183 7.50 7.87 3.02
C GLU A 183 8.41 7.44 4.18
N ARG A 184 8.05 6.35 4.85
CA ARG A 184 8.74 5.83 6.04
C ARG A 184 9.48 4.54 5.79
N PHE A 185 9.14 3.80 4.73
CA PHE A 185 9.72 2.51 4.43
C PHE A 185 9.53 2.21 2.96
N ARG A 186 10.59 1.73 2.30
CA ARG A 186 10.53 1.32 0.90
C ARG A 186 11.15 -0.05 0.69
N ILE A 187 10.48 -0.87 -0.09
CA ILE A 187 11.05 -2.07 -0.73
C ILE A 187 11.33 -1.67 -2.19
N PRO A 188 12.58 -1.32 -2.55
CA PRO A 188 12.97 -0.99 -3.91
C PRO A 188 13.10 -2.25 -4.79
N ASN A 189 13.30 -2.06 -6.10
CA ASN A 189 13.70 -3.12 -7.03
C ASN A 189 15.19 -3.48 -6.88
N ALA A 190 15.58 -3.86 -5.67
CA ALA A 190 16.91 -4.30 -5.31
C ALA A 190 16.79 -5.28 -4.13
N ASN A 191 17.87 -5.99 -3.82
CA ASN A 191 17.93 -6.87 -2.64
C ASN A 191 18.12 -6.04 -1.35
N GLN A 192 17.28 -5.02 -1.14
CA GLN A 192 17.39 -4.03 -0.08
C GLN A 192 16.03 -3.66 0.50
N VAL A 193 16.07 -3.05 1.68
CA VAL A 193 14.97 -2.30 2.28
C VAL A 193 15.55 -0.95 2.68
N HIS A 194 14.86 0.13 2.34
CA HIS A 194 15.36 1.48 2.59
C HIS A 194 14.65 2.14 3.77
N ALA A 195 15.46 2.66 4.69
CA ALA A 195 15.08 3.75 5.57
C ALA A 195 15.06 5.05 4.76
N MET A 196 13.98 5.82 4.86
CA MET A 196 13.76 7.00 4.01
C MET A 196 14.35 8.30 4.58
N ALA A 197 14.96 8.23 5.77
CA ALA A 197 15.61 9.36 6.42
C ALA A 197 16.77 8.90 7.31
N ASN A 198 17.64 9.84 7.64
CA ASN A 198 18.59 9.66 8.74
C ASN A 198 17.82 9.63 10.08
N GLY A 199 18.48 9.13 11.12
CA GLY A 199 17.96 9.24 12.49
C GLY A 199 18.79 10.21 13.33
N ALA A 200 18.60 10.16 14.64
CA ALA A 200 19.43 10.85 15.62
C ALA A 200 19.51 10.03 16.91
N ASN A 201 20.43 10.36 17.82
CA ASN A 201 20.58 9.67 19.11
C ASN A 201 19.26 9.54 19.91
N GLY A 202 18.51 10.64 20.04
CA GLY A 202 17.22 10.62 20.74
C GLY A 202 16.02 10.18 19.88
N ASN A 203 16.23 9.90 18.60
CA ASN A 203 15.19 9.47 17.67
C ASN A 203 15.81 8.62 16.54
N PRO A 204 16.30 7.41 16.85
CA PRO A 204 16.81 6.49 15.86
C PRO A 204 15.71 6.13 14.85
N PHE A 205 16.10 5.87 13.61
CA PHE A 205 15.15 5.57 12.55
C PHE A 205 14.39 4.27 12.80
N TYR A 206 15.13 3.21 13.15
CA TYR A 206 14.54 1.97 13.64
C TYR A 206 14.58 2.00 15.16
N SER A 207 13.40 2.09 15.77
CA SER A 207 13.21 2.21 17.21
C SER A 207 12.06 1.34 17.71
N TRP A 208 11.85 1.30 19.01
CA TRP A 208 10.79 0.52 19.63
C TRP A 208 9.61 1.42 20.03
N ASN A 209 8.39 0.90 19.91
CA ASN A 209 7.16 1.67 20.16
C ASN A 209 7.08 2.31 21.56
N ASN A 210 7.64 1.65 22.58
CA ASN A 210 7.66 2.11 23.97
C ASN A 210 9.03 2.62 24.42
N ASP A 211 10.02 2.57 23.53
CA ASP A 211 11.39 3.01 23.78
C ASP A 211 11.93 3.61 22.47
N THR A 212 11.53 4.87 22.24
CA THR A 212 11.75 5.55 20.97
C THR A 212 13.18 6.09 20.83
N ASP A 213 14.02 5.95 21.85
CA ASP A 213 15.40 6.43 21.89
C ASP A 213 16.45 5.30 21.89
N LEU A 214 16.01 4.04 21.98
CA LEU A 214 16.76 2.83 21.68
C LEU A 214 16.61 2.45 20.20
N GLY A 215 17.72 2.27 19.49
CA GLY A 215 17.61 1.90 18.08
C GLY A 215 18.87 1.96 17.23
N ILE A 216 18.64 1.82 15.91
CA ILE A 216 19.67 1.83 14.87
C ILE A 216 19.35 2.95 13.88
N TRP A 217 20.37 3.71 13.49
CA TRP A 217 20.22 4.85 12.61
C TRP A 217 21.53 5.21 11.91
N ARG A 218 21.49 6.21 11.04
CA ARG A 218 22.67 6.81 10.40
C ARG A 218 22.65 8.31 10.57
N SER A 219 23.81 8.91 10.83
CA SER A 219 23.97 10.37 10.95
C SER A 219 24.18 11.05 9.59
N THR A 220 25.06 10.48 8.77
CA THR A 220 25.46 10.97 7.44
C THR A 220 25.74 9.78 6.50
N ALA A 221 26.39 10.00 5.36
CA ALA A 221 26.88 8.91 4.48
C ALA A 221 27.85 8.02 5.24
N ASP A 222 27.73 6.71 5.02
CA ASP A 222 28.70 5.69 5.45
C ASP A 222 29.00 5.65 6.97
N ARG A 223 28.05 6.14 7.78
CA ARG A 223 28.06 6.07 9.25
C ARG A 223 26.82 5.34 9.77
N LEU A 224 27.03 4.24 10.49
CA LEU A 224 25.98 3.46 11.16
C LEU A 224 26.11 3.59 12.66
N ASN A 225 25.03 3.98 13.33
CA ASN A 225 25.00 4.30 14.73
C ASN A 225 23.99 3.41 15.46
N ILE A 226 24.32 3.02 16.68
CA ILE A 226 23.44 2.31 17.60
C ILE A 226 23.27 3.18 18.85
N SER A 227 22.03 3.48 19.22
CA SER A 227 21.72 4.26 20.41
C SER A 227 20.93 3.47 21.44
N ALA A 228 21.10 3.82 22.71
CA ALA A 228 20.28 3.35 23.83
C ALA A 228 20.05 4.49 24.82
N GLY A 229 18.80 4.73 25.24
CA GLY A 229 18.49 5.80 26.20
C GLY A 229 18.82 7.20 25.65
N GLY A 230 18.72 7.38 24.33
CA GLY A 230 19.04 8.65 23.67
C GLY A 230 20.53 8.96 23.55
N ARG A 231 21.41 7.97 23.75
CA ARG A 231 22.87 8.10 23.69
C ARG A 231 23.45 7.19 22.62
N GLU A 232 24.48 7.65 21.93
CA GLU A 232 25.23 6.79 21.02
C GLU A 232 26.11 5.82 21.81
N MET A 233 25.94 4.53 21.54
CA MET A 233 26.72 3.47 22.18
C MET A 233 27.86 3.00 21.27
N VAL A 234 27.57 2.86 19.97
CA VAL A 234 28.52 2.39 18.96
C VAL A 234 28.30 3.13 17.66
N GLU A 235 29.40 3.52 17.04
CA GLU A 235 29.46 4.02 15.68
C GLU A 235 30.40 3.15 14.82
N PHE A 236 29.95 2.82 13.61
CA PHE A 236 30.78 2.32 12.52
C PHE A 236 30.94 3.46 11.51
N ASN A 237 32.16 3.98 11.39
CA ASN A 237 32.48 5.14 10.57
C ASN A 237 33.43 4.74 9.44
N GLU A 238 32.97 4.79 8.19
CA GLU A 238 33.82 4.65 7.02
C GLU A 238 34.16 6.05 6.49
N SER A 239 35.39 6.50 6.73
CA SER A 239 35.86 7.85 6.35
C SER A 239 37.05 7.79 5.38
N GLY A 240 36.95 6.98 4.32
CA GLY A 240 38.03 6.80 3.36
C GLY A 240 39.29 6.21 4.03
N ALA A 241 40.32 7.04 4.25
CA ALA A 241 41.60 6.56 4.79
C ALA A 241 41.55 6.14 6.28
N ASN A 242 40.57 6.62 7.06
CA ASN A 242 40.52 6.43 8.51
C ASN A 242 39.18 5.81 8.95
N SER A 243 38.86 4.63 8.45
CA SER A 243 37.67 3.91 8.92
C SER A 243 37.89 3.38 10.34
N GLU A 244 36.88 3.53 11.20
CA GLU A 244 36.95 3.14 12.60
C GLU A 244 35.61 2.63 13.14
N VAL A 245 35.70 1.88 14.24
CA VAL A 245 34.55 1.57 15.09
C VAL A 245 34.77 2.27 16.41
N VAL A 246 33.92 3.23 16.72
CA VAL A 246 34.01 4.01 17.94
C VAL A 246 32.96 3.50 18.91
N PHE A 247 33.41 3.10 20.09
CA PHE A 247 32.52 2.91 21.22
C PHE A 247 32.46 4.24 21.96
N ASN A 248 31.26 4.77 22.18
CA ASN A 248 31.03 6.01 22.92
C ASN A 248 31.73 7.27 22.30
N ASP A 249 31.40 7.62 21.05
CA ASP A 249 31.89 8.88 20.42
C ASP A 249 31.23 10.14 21.01
N GLY A 250 30.08 9.97 21.70
CA GLY A 250 29.34 11.06 22.34
C GLY A 250 30.06 11.74 23.52
N GLY A 251 31.25 11.25 23.91
CA GLY A 251 32.05 11.80 24.99
C GLY A 251 31.40 11.69 26.38
N THR A 252 30.43 10.79 26.52
CA THR A 252 29.76 10.52 27.80
C THR A 252 30.50 9.43 28.57
N ASP A 253 30.25 9.28 29.87
CA ASP A 253 30.81 8.16 30.62
C ASP A 253 30.16 6.84 30.15
N THR A 254 30.90 6.01 29.43
CA THR A 254 30.45 4.69 28.97
C THR A 254 31.63 3.75 29.02
N ASP A 255 31.47 2.70 29.83
CA ASP A 255 32.45 1.65 29.94
C ASP A 255 32.37 0.68 28.77
N PHE A 256 33.52 0.12 28.39
CA PHE A 256 33.59 -1.00 27.47
C PHE A 256 34.06 -2.25 28.21
N ARG A 257 33.27 -3.33 28.15
CA ARG A 257 33.56 -4.60 28.83
C ARG A 257 33.56 -5.77 27.86
N VAL A 258 34.61 -6.59 27.94
CA VAL A 258 34.71 -7.89 27.25
C VAL A 258 34.80 -9.00 28.29
N GLU A 259 33.90 -9.98 28.21
CA GLU A 259 33.82 -11.09 29.15
C GLU A 259 34.37 -12.40 28.55
N THR A 260 34.83 -13.29 29.42
CA THR A 260 35.08 -14.71 29.11
C THR A 260 34.27 -15.60 30.05
N SER A 261 34.23 -16.91 29.81
CA SER A 261 33.42 -17.85 30.60
C SER A 261 33.69 -17.85 32.12
N GLY A 262 34.81 -17.29 32.59
CA GLY A 262 35.17 -17.21 34.01
C GLY A 262 35.56 -15.82 34.52
N GLN A 263 35.43 -14.78 33.69
CA GLN A 263 35.85 -13.42 34.05
C GLN A 263 34.99 -12.41 33.31
N ALA A 264 34.18 -11.66 34.04
CA ALA A 264 33.30 -10.62 33.49
C ALA A 264 34.10 -9.45 32.89
N ASN A 265 35.25 -9.10 33.46
CA ASN A 265 36.05 -7.93 33.05
C ASN A 265 37.40 -8.38 32.50
N MET A 266 37.39 -9.20 31.44
CA MET A 266 38.65 -9.69 30.86
C MET A 266 39.40 -8.55 30.18
N ILE A 267 38.68 -7.69 29.45
CA ILE A 267 39.15 -6.34 29.09
C ILE A 267 38.06 -5.39 29.56
N TYR A 268 38.47 -4.36 30.29
CA TYR A 268 37.57 -3.33 30.77
C TYR A 268 38.21 -1.96 30.54
N VAL A 269 37.50 -1.09 29.84
CA VAL A 269 37.85 0.32 29.72
C VAL A 269 36.88 1.08 30.60
N ASP A 270 37.43 1.75 31.61
CA ASP A 270 36.69 2.67 32.47
C ASP A 270 36.66 4.03 31.77
N GLY A 271 35.48 4.39 31.24
CA GLY A 271 35.29 5.63 30.51
C GLY A 271 35.46 6.86 31.41
N SER A 272 35.09 6.76 32.68
CA SER A 272 35.13 7.85 33.65
C SER A 272 36.56 8.25 34.03
N ASN A 273 37.46 7.27 34.13
CA ASN A 273 38.84 7.48 34.57
C ASN A 273 39.88 7.39 33.42
N ASN A 274 39.47 6.99 32.21
CA ASN A 274 40.35 6.79 31.05
C ASN A 274 41.44 5.73 31.30
N ILE A 275 41.08 4.61 31.93
CA ILE A 275 42.01 3.54 32.31
C ILE A 275 41.54 2.17 31.78
N VAL A 276 42.49 1.25 31.61
CA VAL A 276 42.25 -0.09 31.07
C VAL A 276 42.64 -1.15 32.10
N GLY A 277 41.71 -2.05 32.40
CA GLY A 277 41.91 -3.25 33.19
C GLY A 277 41.90 -4.51 32.34
N VAL A 278 42.76 -5.47 32.69
CA VAL A 278 42.70 -6.84 32.20
C VAL A 278 42.54 -7.78 33.40
N GLY A 279 41.39 -8.44 33.49
CA GLY A 279 41.02 -9.28 34.64
C GLY A 279 40.54 -8.52 35.88
N THR A 280 40.29 -7.20 35.76
CA THR A 280 39.81 -6.32 36.84
C THR A 280 38.90 -5.22 36.28
N ASN A 281 37.92 -4.76 37.06
CA ASN A 281 37.12 -3.56 36.78
C ASN A 281 37.47 -2.36 37.68
N THR A 282 38.50 -2.49 38.51
CA THR A 282 39.03 -1.37 39.31
C THR A 282 40.53 -1.25 39.07
N PRO A 283 40.96 -0.84 37.87
CA PRO A 283 42.39 -0.69 37.56
C PRO A 283 43.00 0.38 38.46
N ASN A 284 44.21 0.14 38.96
CA ASN A 284 44.93 1.09 39.82
C ASN A 284 45.89 2.01 39.03
N GLY A 285 45.90 1.89 37.71
CA GLY A 285 46.74 2.67 36.78
C GLY A 285 46.22 2.58 35.35
N LEU A 286 46.91 3.24 34.41
CA LEU A 286 46.48 3.33 33.01
C LEU A 286 46.24 1.95 32.36
N LEU A 287 47.11 1.00 32.66
CA LEU A 287 46.94 -0.42 32.32
C LEU A 287 47.21 -1.25 33.59
N ASP A 288 46.20 -1.99 34.05
CA ASP A 288 46.31 -2.90 35.20
C ASP A 288 46.00 -4.34 34.77
N LEU A 289 46.97 -5.24 34.96
CA LEU A 289 46.86 -6.66 34.64
C LEU A 289 46.70 -7.43 35.96
N SER A 290 45.49 -7.89 36.26
CA SER A 290 45.19 -8.59 37.50
C SER A 290 44.98 -10.08 37.27
N SER A 291 45.81 -10.90 37.93
CA SER A 291 45.64 -12.34 37.99
C SER A 291 46.26 -12.90 39.27
N SER A 292 45.63 -13.92 39.86
CA SER A 292 46.18 -14.67 40.99
C SER A 292 47.11 -15.81 40.58
N THR A 293 47.13 -16.18 39.29
CA THR A 293 47.81 -17.38 38.79
C THR A 293 48.61 -17.17 37.51
N MET A 294 48.38 -16.08 36.78
CA MET A 294 49.02 -15.80 35.49
C MET A 294 49.90 -14.55 35.58
N GLY A 295 51.00 -14.53 34.82
CA GLY A 295 51.86 -13.36 34.65
C GLY A 295 51.77 -12.78 33.24
N MET A 296 52.40 -11.62 33.02
CA MET A 296 52.55 -11.06 31.67
C MET A 296 53.78 -11.67 30.97
N ILE A 297 53.64 -11.98 29.68
CA ILE A 297 54.76 -12.40 28.83
C ILE A 297 55.06 -11.25 27.86
N PRO A 298 56.18 -10.50 28.02
CA PRO A 298 56.56 -9.46 27.07
C PRO A 298 57.08 -10.07 25.75
N PRO A 299 57.19 -9.28 24.67
CA PRO A 299 57.80 -9.74 23.42
C PRO A 299 59.19 -10.33 23.64
N ARG A 300 59.47 -11.48 23.03
CA ARG A 300 60.75 -12.19 23.15
C ARG A 300 61.61 -11.94 21.93
N VAL A 301 62.79 -11.38 22.12
CA VAL A 301 63.67 -10.93 21.03
C VAL A 301 65.10 -11.40 21.31
N ALA A 302 65.84 -11.86 20.30
CA ALA A 302 67.27 -12.16 20.44
C ALA A 302 68.06 -10.87 20.18
N LEU A 303 68.56 -10.23 21.23
CA LEU A 303 69.36 -9.02 21.09
C LEU A 303 70.75 -9.35 20.57
N THR A 304 71.33 -8.43 19.79
CA THR A 304 72.72 -8.54 19.32
C THR A 304 73.71 -7.87 20.28
N SER A 305 73.23 -6.89 21.07
CA SER A 305 73.95 -6.21 22.14
C SER A 305 72.94 -5.52 23.07
N THR A 306 73.33 -5.27 24.33
CA THR A 306 72.56 -4.44 25.28
C THR A 306 72.69 -2.93 25.04
N LEU A 307 73.54 -2.51 24.10
CA LEU A 307 73.76 -1.11 23.74
C LEU A 307 73.12 -0.72 22.40
N THR A 308 72.49 -1.67 21.70
CA THR A 308 71.92 -1.45 20.37
C THR A 308 70.43 -1.76 20.37
N GLU A 309 69.63 -0.86 19.79
CA GLU A 309 68.18 -1.00 19.72
C GLU A 309 67.74 -2.15 18.79
N ALA A 310 68.46 -2.33 17.67
CA ALA A 310 68.16 -3.40 16.71
C ALA A 310 68.34 -4.79 17.36
N PRO A 311 67.42 -5.74 17.12
CA PRO A 311 66.38 -5.72 16.07
C PRO A 311 65.02 -5.13 16.51
N VAL A 312 64.89 -4.59 17.72
CA VAL A 312 63.65 -3.94 18.15
C VAL A 312 63.51 -2.62 17.40
N VAL A 313 62.32 -2.36 16.85
CA VAL A 313 62.06 -1.18 16.03
C VAL A 313 60.97 -0.31 16.64
N ASN A 314 61.10 1.01 16.49
CA ASN A 314 60.01 1.93 16.76
C ASN A 314 59.08 1.96 15.52
N PRO A 315 57.80 1.57 15.66
CA PRO A 315 56.86 1.58 14.53
C PRO A 315 56.60 2.98 13.96
N GLN A 316 56.83 4.04 14.73
CA GLN A 316 56.75 5.43 14.26
C GLN A 316 58.06 5.92 13.61
N GLY A 317 59.07 5.05 13.51
CA GLY A 317 60.43 5.38 13.10
C GLY A 317 61.27 6.01 14.21
N GLY A 318 62.59 6.10 14.00
CA GLY A 318 63.53 6.66 14.98
C GLY A 318 63.92 5.70 16.12
N SER A 319 64.49 6.27 17.19
CA SER A 319 64.95 5.52 18.36
C SER A 319 63.80 4.97 19.19
N LEU A 320 64.11 3.94 20.00
CA LEU A 320 63.16 3.36 20.95
C LEU A 320 62.87 4.36 22.07
N LEU A 321 61.61 4.42 22.49
CA LEU A 321 61.23 5.23 23.65
C LEU A 321 61.72 4.56 24.94
N ALA A 322 62.22 5.37 25.87
CA ALA A 322 62.61 4.89 27.20
C ALA A 322 61.41 4.21 27.89
N GLY A 323 61.62 3.02 28.44
CA GLY A 323 60.56 2.18 29.03
C GLY A 323 60.07 1.05 28.12
N THR A 324 60.52 0.97 26.86
CA THR A 324 60.29 -0.20 26.00
C THR A 324 60.82 -1.48 26.68
N CYS A 325 59.97 -2.48 26.85
CA CYS A 325 60.31 -3.74 27.53
C CYS A 325 60.25 -4.93 26.57
N VAL A 326 61.32 -5.75 26.56
CA VAL A 326 61.40 -7.02 25.84
C VAL A 326 62.15 -8.04 26.70
N TYR A 327 61.90 -9.32 26.45
CA TYR A 327 62.70 -10.41 27.03
C TYR A 327 63.81 -10.82 26.06
N ASN A 328 65.07 -10.63 26.46
CA ASN A 328 66.22 -11.06 25.67
C ASN A 328 66.36 -12.59 25.70
N THR A 329 66.37 -13.21 24.51
CA THR A 329 66.53 -14.67 24.34
C THR A 329 67.94 -15.09 23.91
N ALA A 330 68.83 -14.14 23.61
CA ALA A 330 70.20 -14.45 23.23
C ALA A 330 70.96 -15.07 24.42
N THR A 331 71.70 -16.14 24.16
CA THR A 331 72.49 -16.87 25.17
C THR A 331 73.92 -16.33 25.32
N ALA A 332 74.35 -15.41 24.45
CA ALA A 332 75.67 -14.79 24.50
C ALA A 332 75.54 -13.26 24.48
N GLY A 333 76.17 -12.59 25.45
CA GLY A 333 76.16 -11.13 25.59
C GLY A 333 75.04 -10.63 26.51
N THR A 334 75.34 -10.57 27.81
CA THR A 334 74.73 -9.62 28.76
C THR A 334 75.34 -8.25 28.54
#